data_AF-A0A671LLQ4-F1
#
_entry.id   AF-A0A671LLQ4-F1
#
_cell.length_a   1.000
_cell.length_b   1.000
_cell.length_c   1.000
_cell.angle_alpha   90.00
_cell.angle_beta   90.00
_cell.angle_gamma   90.00
#
_symmetry.space_group_name_H-M   'P 1'
#
loop_
_entity.id
_entity.type
_entity.pdbx_description
1 polymer ?
#
loop_
_entity_poly.entity_id
_entity_poly.type
_entity_poly.pdbx_seq_one_letter_code
_entity_poly.pdbx_strand_id
1 'polypeptide(L)' 'MDLHILDHRLRVTSISKTGLEQYTHPLIKLIFLRNRTRCKFFSLTETPENYTVVLDEEGFKGKTHTHTHMNCCHKALVFG' A
#
# COMPACT_ATOMS: atom_id res chain seq x y z
N MET A 1 -24.56 -1.07 19.00
CA MET A 1 -23.30 -0.99 18.23
C MET A 1 -23.68 -0.44 16.87
N ASP A 2 -23.09 0.69 16.49
CA ASP A 2 -23.32 1.30 15.18
C ASP A 2 -22.16 0.93 14.25
N LEU A 3 -22.51 0.39 13.08
CA LEU A 3 -21.54 0.05 12.03
C LEU A 3 -21.31 1.28 11.14
N HIS A 4 -20.06 1.72 11.02
CA HIS A 4 -19.68 2.79 10.11
C HIS A 4 -18.79 2.25 8.99
N ILE A 5 -19.28 2.36 7.75
CA ILE A 5 -18.49 2.06 6.55
C ILE A 5 -17.73 3.32 6.16
N LEU A 6 -16.41 3.23 6.10
CA LEU A 6 -15.56 4.34 5.68
C LEU A 6 -15.56 4.44 4.15
N ASP A 7 -15.67 5.66 3.62
CA ASP A 7 -15.57 5.94 2.18
C ASP A 7 -14.11 5.93 1.70
N HIS A 8 -13.47 4.76 1.84
CA HIS A 8 -12.10 4.51 1.44
C HIS A 8 -12.04 3.34 0.46
N ARG A 9 -11.59 3.64 -0.76
CA ARG A 9 -11.31 2.61 -1.77
C ARG A 9 -9.89 2.09 -1.57
N LEU A 10 -9.79 0.92 -0.94
CA LEU A 10 -8.53 0.28 -0.60
C LEU A 10 -8.07 -0.70 -1.69
N ARG A 11 -6.76 -0.79 -1.86
CA ARG A 11 -6.04 -1.79 -2.65
C ARG A 11 -5.21 -2.65 -1.70
N VAL A 12 -5.16 -3.95 -1.98
CA VAL A 12 -4.34 -4.91 -1.25
C VAL A 12 -3.32 -5.49 -2.23
N THR A 13 -2.04 -5.44 -1.86
CA THR A 13 -0.94 -6.01 -2.65
C THR A 13 0.01 -6.79 -1.76
N SER A 14 0.80 -7.68 -2.38
CA SER A 14 1.92 -8.37 -1.75
C SER A 14 3.24 -7.94 -2.39
N ILE A 15 4.26 -7.70 -1.57
CA ILE A 15 5.64 -7.46 -1.99
C ILE A 15 6.47 -8.67 -1.54
N SER A 16 7.17 -9.33 -2.46
CA SER A 16 8.08 -10.42 -2.10
C SER A 16 9.24 -9.90 -1.25
N LYS A 17 9.80 -10.74 -0.37
CA LYS A 17 10.94 -10.34 0.47
C LYS A 17 12.15 -9.87 -0.36
N THR A 18 12.41 -10.52 -1.47
CA THR A 18 13.48 -10.15 -2.41
C THR A 18 13.19 -8.87 -3.19
N GLY A 19 11.92 -8.51 -3.39
CA GLY A 19 11.51 -7.31 -4.12
C GLY A 19 11.38 -6.07 -3.24
N LEU A 20 11.48 -6.19 -1.91
CA LEU A 20 11.23 -5.10 -0.97
C LEU A 20 12.12 -3.89 -1.23
N GLU A 21 13.39 -4.11 -1.59
CA GLU A 21 14.37 -3.06 -1.85
C GLU A 21 13.90 -2.05 -2.92
N GLN A 22 13.16 -2.52 -3.93
CA GLN A 22 12.61 -1.70 -5.02
C GLN A 22 11.48 -0.79 -4.54
N TYR A 23 10.87 -1.14 -3.39
CA TYR A 23 9.78 -0.41 -2.77
C TYR A 23 10.21 0.39 -1.53
N THR A 24 11.48 0.34 -1.12
CA THR A 24 11.97 1.07 0.06
C THR A 24 11.69 2.57 -0.02
N HIS A 25 11.99 3.20 -1.16
CA HIS A 25 11.74 4.65 -1.34
C HIS A 25 10.25 5.02 -1.22
N PRO A 26 9.31 4.40 -1.97
CA PRO A 26 7.89 4.70 -1.81
C PRO A 26 7.35 4.32 -0.42
N LEU A 27 7.79 3.22 0.20
CA LEU A 27 7.37 2.82 1.54
C LEU A 27 7.80 3.83 2.60
N ILE A 28 9.06 4.30 2.59
CA ILE A 28 9.54 5.34 3.50
C ILE A 28 8.71 6.63 3.33
N LYS A 29 8.38 6.99 2.09
CA LYS A 29 7.56 8.17 1.81
C LYS A 29 6.14 8.04 2.38
N LEU A 30 5.52 6.87 2.26
CA LEU A 30 4.20 6.58 2.81
C LEU A 30 4.19 6.56 4.34
N ILE A 31 5.24 6.00 4.98
CA ILE A 31 5.34 5.86 6.44
C ILE A 31 5.70 7.19 7.11
N PHE A 32 6.76 7.85 6.63
CA PHE A 32 7.37 8.97 7.35
C PHE A 32 7.04 10.34 6.76
N LEU A 33 6.66 10.42 5.48
CA LEU A 33 6.47 11.69 4.76
C LEU A 33 5.01 11.92 4.39
N ARG A 34 4.08 11.79 5.36
CA ARG A 34 2.63 11.97 5.14
C ARG A 34 2.28 13.25 4.37
N ASN A 35 2.94 14.37 4.66
CA ASN A 35 2.71 15.66 3.99
C ASN A 35 3.13 15.67 2.49
N ARG A 36 3.85 14.65 2.02
CA ARG A 36 4.28 14.48 0.63
C ARG A 36 3.38 13.52 -0.15
N THR A 37 2.34 12.95 0.48
CA THR A 37 1.42 12.01 -0.15
C THR A 37 -0.03 12.44 0.10
N ARG A 38 -0.95 12.03 -0.78
CA ARG A 38 -2.40 12.18 -0.54
C ARG A 38 -3.02 10.91 0.07
N CYS A 39 -2.18 9.95 0.44
CA CYS A 39 -2.59 8.68 1.03
C CYS A 39 -3.10 8.92 2.44
N LYS A 40 -4.36 8.57 2.68
CA LYS A 40 -5.06 8.65 3.97
C LYS A 40 -5.06 7.32 4.69
N PHE A 41 -5.04 6.20 3.94
CA PHE A 41 -5.00 4.86 4.49
C PHE A 41 -3.76 4.11 4.03
N PHE A 42 -2.94 3.66 4.97
CA PHE A 42 -1.75 2.85 4.72
C PHE A 42 -1.55 1.85 5.86
N SER A 43 -1.31 0.59 5.49
CA SER A 43 -0.91 -0.50 6.38
C SER A 43 0.13 -1.35 5.68
N LEU A 44 1.14 -1.77 6.42
CA LEU A 44 2.18 -2.70 6.00
C LEU A 44 2.28 -3.79 7.05
N THR A 45 2.21 -5.05 6.65
CA THR A 45 2.32 -6.20 7.53
C THR A 45 3.36 -7.16 6.98
N GLU A 46 4.38 -7.46 7.77
CA GLU A 46 5.34 -8.51 7.43
C GLU A 46 4.76 -9.88 7.76
N THR A 47 4.92 -10.84 6.84
CA THR A 47 4.65 -12.25 7.05
C THR A 47 5.94 -13.05 6.84
N PRO A 48 5.99 -14.35 7.17
CA PRO A 48 7.13 -15.19 6.85
C PRO A 48 7.47 -15.22 5.35
N GLU A 49 6.45 -15.12 4.49
CA GLU A 49 6.55 -15.30 3.04
C GLU A 49 6.75 -13.97 2.28
N ASN A 50 6.14 -12.88 2.75
CA ASN A 50 6.05 -11.63 2.00
C ASN A 50 5.71 -10.43 2.91
N TYR A 51 5.55 -9.25 2.31
CA TYR A 51 4.93 -8.10 2.95
C TYR A 51 3.57 -7.87 2.32
N THR A 52 2.53 -7.69 3.13
CA THR A 52 1.19 -7.30 2.67
C THR A 52 1.04 -5.81 2.86
N VAL A 53 0.64 -5.10 1.81
CA VAL A 53 0.40 -3.65 1.84
C VAL A 53 -1.05 -3.38 1.53
N VAL A 54 -1.71 -2.62 2.40
CA VAL A 54 -3.06 -2.11 2.20
C VAL A 54 -2.99 -0.59 2.13
N LEU A 55 -3.51 -0.02 1.05
CA LEU A 55 -3.42 1.42 0.83
C LEU A 55 -4.59 1.92 0.00
N ASP A 56 -4.91 3.21 0.09
CA ASP A 56 -5.94 3.80 -0.77
C ASP A 56 -5.47 4.00 -2.23
N GLU A 57 -6.41 4.35 -3.12
CA GLU A 57 -6.09 4.60 -4.53
C GLU A 57 -5.04 5.71 -4.72
N GLU A 58 -5.00 6.73 -3.87
CA GLU A 58 -4.07 7.85 -4.03
C GLU A 58 -2.63 7.45 -3.65
N GLY A 59 -2.48 6.61 -2.62
CA GLY A 59 -1.20 5.96 -2.31
C GLY A 59 -0.76 5.02 -3.42
N PHE A 60 -1.70 4.28 -4.02
CA PHE A 60 -1.42 3.31 -5.07
C PHE A 60 -0.97 3.97 -6.38
N LYS A 61 -1.56 5.13 -6.73
CA LYS A 61 -1.21 5.93 -7.92
C LYS A 61 0.12 6.68 -7.80
N GLY A 62 0.86 6.51 -6.70
CA GLY A 62 2.04 7.28 -6.29
C GLY A 62 2.64 8.17 -7.38
N LYS A 63 2.59 9.50 -7.18
CA LYS A 63 3.24 10.48 -8.05
C LYS A 63 4.76 10.35 -7.94
N THR A 64 5.33 9.37 -8.61
CA THR A 64 6.77 9.21 -8.77
C THR A 64 7.09 9.44 -10.24
N HIS A 65 7.81 10.52 -10.54
CA HIS A 65 8.51 10.71 -11.81
C HIS A 65 9.60 9.64 -12.05
N THR A 66 9.70 8.63 -11.17
CA THR A 66 10.51 7.43 -11.30
C THR A 66 9.55 6.25 -11.49
N HIS A 67 9.73 5.54 -12.61
CA HIS A 67 8.95 4.38 -13.06
C HIS A 67 8.99 3.19 -12.08
N THR A 68 8.32 3.30 -10.93
CA THR A 68 8.08 2.16 -10.03
C THR A 68 6.57 2.04 -9.83
N HIS A 69 5.89 1.59 -10.88
CA HIS A 69 4.53 1.08 -10.73
C HIS A 69 4.59 -0.09 -9.74
N MET A 70 3.88 0.01 -8.62
CA MET A 70 3.56 -1.16 -7.80
C MET A 70 2.73 -2.10 -8.67
N ASN A 71 3.40 -3.02 -9.35
CA ASN A 71 2.76 -4.09 -10.10
C ASN A 71 2.12 -5.03 -9.09
N CYS A 72 0.84 -4.76 -8.83
CA CYS A 72 0.02 -5.51 -7.91
C CYS A 72 -0.21 -6.92 -8.48
N CYS A 73 0.29 -7.96 -7.81
CA CYS A 73 -0.32 -9.27 -7.90
C CYS A 73 -1.79 -9.07 -7.49
N HIS A 74 -2.72 -9.26 -8.42
CA HIS A 74 -4.16 -9.12 -8.18
C HIS A 74 -4.63 -10.26 -7.27
N LYS A 75 -4.37 -10.15 -5.96
CA LYS A 75 -5.09 -10.90 -4.94
C LYS A 75 -5.87 -9.89 -4.11
N ALA A 76 -7.08 -9.61 -4.58
CA ALA A 76 -8.10 -8.98 -3.74
C ALA A 76 -8.37 -9.93 -2.57
N LEU A 77 -7.76 -9.65 -1.41
CA LEU A 77 -8.16 -10.26 -0.16
C LEU A 77 -9.46 -9.57 0.27
N VAL A 78 -10.57 -10.23 0.00
CA VAL A 78 -11.88 -9.93 0.59
C VAL A 78 -11.74 -10.24 2.09
N PHE A 79 -11.63 -9.22 2.93
CA PHE A 79 -11.87 -9.37 4.36
C PHE A 79 -13.39 -9.33 4.56
N GLY A 80 -13.98 -10.48 4.87
CA GLY A 80 -15.36 -10.63 5.32
C GLY A 80 -15.53 -10.28 6.79
#